data_AF-A0A2D6YM99-F1
#
_entry.id   AF-A0A2D6YM99-F1
#
_cell.length_a   1.000
_cell.length_b   1.000
_cell.length_c   1.000
_cell.angle_alpha   90.00
_cell.angle_beta   90.00
_cell.angle_gamma   90.00
#
_symmetry.space_group_name_H-M   'P 1'
#
loop_
_entity.id
_entity.type
_entity.pdbx_description
1 polymer ?
#
loop_
_entity_poly.entity_id
_entity_poly.type
_entity_poly.pdbx_seq_one_letter_code
_entity_poly.pdbx_strand_id
1 'polypeptide(L)'
;MNLSTKLRLQKTKILKTGQFYNIILEHKNYRINEPDQFLENSKIDFFAFLDKENNLHHFNRLCSNQMAKTNLSELLQIPSIRKIEVFELSSLSEKEVNSISLSGLDAITQEQVQILKKLLGAFTGMERNAVKGKEVEFEKYLTENMSDYIDSQDLVV
;
A
#
# COMPACT_ATOMS: atom_id res chain seq x y z
N MET A 1 -17.02 -3.36 3.87
CA MET A 1 -16.43 -2.00 3.82
C MET A 1 -14.94 -2.15 4.08
N ASN A 2 -14.07 -1.68 3.19
CA ASN A 2 -12.62 -1.88 3.36
C ASN A 2 -12.06 -1.01 4.52
N LEU A 3 -10.95 -1.44 5.11
CA LEU A 3 -10.36 -0.78 6.28
C LEU A 3 -9.96 0.68 6.00
N SER A 4 -9.51 0.97 4.78
CA SER A 4 -9.17 2.31 4.31
C SER A 4 -10.34 3.29 4.39
N THR A 5 -11.55 2.86 4.02
CA THR A 5 -12.77 3.67 4.15
C THR A 5 -13.14 3.86 5.62
N LYS A 6 -12.95 2.83 6.45
CA LYS A 6 -13.24 2.89 7.90
C LYS A 6 -12.32 3.87 8.63
N LEU A 7 -11.05 3.94 8.24
CA LEU A 7 -10.03 4.84 8.78
C LEU A 7 -10.01 6.23 8.13
N ARG A 8 -10.94 6.49 7.19
CA ARG A 8 -11.04 7.76 6.44
C ARG A 8 -9.71 8.18 5.84
N LEU A 9 -8.97 7.23 5.30
CA LEU A 9 -7.66 7.50 4.71
C LEU A 9 -7.80 8.43 3.50
N GLN A 10 -6.87 9.37 3.36
CA GLN A 10 -6.90 10.34 2.28
C GLN A 10 -6.14 9.80 1.08
N LYS A 11 -6.82 9.67 -0.07
CA LYS A 11 -6.15 9.33 -1.33
C LYS A 11 -5.13 10.42 -1.65
N THR A 12 -3.90 10.04 -1.95
CA THR A 12 -2.80 10.97 -2.24
C THR A 12 -2.02 10.54 -3.47
N LYS A 13 -1.47 11.53 -4.18
CA LYS A 13 -0.48 11.35 -5.24
C LYS A 13 0.93 11.71 -4.77
N ILE A 14 1.08 12.21 -3.54
CA ILE A 14 2.36 12.64 -2.98
C ILE A 14 2.71 11.71 -1.83
N LEU A 15 3.85 11.04 -1.95
CA LEU A 15 4.43 10.20 -0.91
C LEU A 15 5.50 10.97 -0.16
N LYS A 16 5.44 10.93 1.16
CA LYS A 16 6.33 11.65 2.07
C LYS A 16 7.05 10.62 2.91
N THR A 17 8.37 10.72 2.97
CA THR A 17 9.17 9.82 3.79
C THR A 17 8.84 10.04 5.27
N GLY A 18 8.82 8.96 6.05
CA GLY A 18 8.40 9.00 7.45
C GLY A 18 6.89 8.85 7.68
N GLN A 19 6.11 8.58 6.63
CA GLN A 19 4.67 8.36 6.69
C GLN A 19 4.26 6.92 6.39
N PHE A 20 3.04 6.60 6.82
CA PHE A 20 2.39 5.32 6.56
C PHE A 20 1.35 5.47 5.46
N TYR A 21 1.25 4.44 4.64
CA TYR A 21 0.35 4.39 3.51
C TYR A 21 -0.41 3.07 3.50
N ASN A 22 -1.66 3.12 3.07
CA ASN A 22 -2.34 1.97 2.50
C ASN A 22 -2.12 2.01 0.97
N ILE A 23 -1.64 0.90 0.42
CA ILE A 23 -1.39 0.75 -1.01
C ILE A 23 -2.30 -0.35 -1.51
N ILE A 24 -3.08 0.01 -2.54
CA ILE A 24 -3.99 -0.88 -3.22
C ILE A 24 -3.50 -1.06 -4.65
N LEU A 25 -3.24 -2.31 -5.03
CA LEU A 25 -2.88 -2.71 -6.38
C LEU A 25 -4.02 -3.51 -6.99
N GLU A 26 -4.43 -3.16 -8.21
CA GLU A 26 -5.27 -4.01 -9.05
C GLU A 26 -4.39 -4.65 -10.12
N HIS A 27 -4.33 -5.98 -10.10
CA HIS A 27 -3.54 -6.77 -11.01
C HIS A 27 -4.46 -7.60 -11.91
N LYS A 28 -4.22 -7.52 -13.22
CA LYS A 28 -5.00 -8.25 -14.22
C LYS A 28 -4.62 -9.72 -14.23
N ASN A 29 -5.61 -10.57 -14.01
CA ASN A 29 -5.41 -12.02 -14.06
C ASN A 29 -5.61 -12.53 -15.48
N TYR A 30 -4.71 -13.41 -15.94
CA TYR A 30 -4.82 -14.07 -17.23
C TYR A 30 -5.03 -15.58 -17.03
N ARG A 31 -5.95 -16.18 -17.77
CA ARG A 31 -5.95 -17.63 -17.98
C ARG A 31 -5.00 -17.96 -19.12
N ILE A 32 -4.12 -18.92 -18.89
CA ILE A 32 -3.15 -19.38 -19.89
C ILE A 32 -3.85 -20.10 -21.07
N ASN A 33 -5.09 -20.60 -20.90
CA ASN A 33 -5.73 -21.51 -21.85
C ASN A 33 -7.12 -21.10 -22.38
N GLU A 34 -7.71 -19.98 -21.95
CA GLU A 34 -9.05 -19.54 -22.41
C GLU A 34 -9.09 -18.00 -22.49
N PRO A 35 -8.90 -17.40 -23.68
CA PRO A 35 -8.75 -15.95 -23.83
C PRO A 35 -10.05 -15.15 -23.60
N ASP A 36 -11.22 -15.79 -23.63
CA ASP A 36 -12.52 -15.09 -23.64
C ASP A 36 -13.21 -15.00 -22.27
N GLN A 37 -12.63 -15.59 -21.22
CA GLN A 37 -13.10 -15.44 -19.84
C GLN A 37 -12.04 -14.72 -19.00
N PHE A 38 -12.15 -13.41 -18.90
CA PHE A 38 -11.34 -12.62 -17.98
C PHE A 38 -11.62 -13.10 -16.54
N LEU A 39 -10.59 -13.64 -15.87
CA LEU A 39 -10.64 -13.83 -14.43
C LEU A 39 -10.82 -12.46 -13.77
N GLU A 40 -11.61 -12.41 -12.70
CA GLU A 40 -11.74 -11.20 -11.90
C GLU A 40 -10.34 -10.71 -11.50
N ASN A 41 -10.10 -9.40 -11.66
CA ASN A 41 -8.81 -8.81 -11.33
C ASN A 41 -8.49 -9.04 -9.85
N SER A 42 -7.26 -9.45 -9.56
CA SER A 42 -6.82 -9.60 -8.18
C SER A 42 -6.55 -8.23 -7.57
N LYS A 43 -6.99 -8.03 -6.34
CA LYS A 43 -6.71 -6.84 -5.56
C LYS A 43 -5.74 -7.20 -4.43
N ILE A 44 -4.64 -6.46 -4.34
CA ILE A 44 -3.69 -6.54 -3.23
C ILE A 44 -3.85 -5.26 -2.41
N ASP A 45 -4.04 -5.39 -1.10
CA ASP A 45 -4.27 -4.29 -0.16
C ASP A 45 -3.37 -4.49 1.05
N PHE A 46 -2.38 -3.60 1.21
CA PHE A 46 -1.40 -3.70 2.29
C PHE A 46 -1.00 -2.32 2.84
N PHE A 47 -0.52 -2.32 4.08
CA PHE A 47 -0.01 -1.12 4.73
C PHE A 47 1.52 -1.12 4.74
N ALA A 48 2.12 0.04 4.51
CA ALA A 48 3.56 0.20 4.47
C ALA A 48 4.02 1.53 5.06
N PHE A 49 5.25 1.54 5.57
CA PHE A 49 5.99 2.74 5.97
C PHE A 49 7.02 3.11 4.90
N LEU A 50 7.10 4.38 4.51
CA LEU A 50 8.06 4.85 3.51
C LEU A 50 9.33 5.40 4.15
N ASP A 51 10.48 4.80 3.86
CA ASP A 51 11.78 5.29 4.30
C ASP A 51 12.43 6.31 3.34
N LYS A 52 13.58 6.86 3.74
CA LYS A 52 14.34 7.86 2.97
C LYS A 52 14.92 7.33 1.64
N GLU A 53 15.06 6.02 1.51
CA GLU A 53 15.62 5.32 0.35
C GLU A 53 14.50 4.87 -0.63
N ASN A 54 13.27 5.36 -0.43
CA ASN A 54 12.06 4.97 -1.17
C ASN A 54 11.68 3.50 -0.98
N ASN A 55 11.99 2.88 0.16
CA ASN A 55 11.52 1.54 0.46
C ASN A 55 10.25 1.57 1.30
N LEU A 56 9.34 0.69 0.92
CA LEU A 56 8.11 0.35 1.62
C LEU A 56 8.41 -0.79 2.59
N HIS A 57 8.30 -0.50 3.88
CA HIS A 57 8.43 -1.47 4.95
C HIS A 57 7.04 -1.96 5.35
N HIS A 58 6.80 -3.27 5.27
CA HIS A 58 5.46 -3.85 5.49
C HIS A 58 5.52 -5.26 6.06
N PHE A 59 4.38 -5.76 6.52
CA PHE A 59 4.24 -7.16 6.92
C PHE A 59 3.24 -7.85 5.99
N ASN A 60 3.69 -8.91 5.31
CA ASN A 60 2.83 -9.72 4.43
C ASN A 60 1.74 -10.48 5.20
N ARG A 61 2.02 -10.84 6.46
CA ARG A 61 1.16 -11.66 7.32
C ARG A 61 1.35 -11.25 8.77
N LEU A 62 0.30 -11.42 9.57
CA LEU A 62 0.37 -11.10 11.00
C LEU A 62 1.48 -11.86 11.75
N CYS A 63 1.62 -13.16 11.46
CA CYS A 63 2.59 -14.05 12.09
C CYS A 63 4.04 -13.85 11.60
N SER A 64 4.28 -12.95 10.65
CA SER A 64 5.64 -12.72 10.13
C SER A 64 6.53 -12.09 11.20
N ASN A 65 7.63 -12.74 11.57
CA ASN A 65 8.57 -12.20 12.55
C ASN A 65 9.47 -11.10 11.97
N GLN A 66 9.60 -11.05 10.65
CA GLN A 66 10.42 -10.07 9.95
C GLN A 66 9.55 -9.16 9.08
N MET A 67 9.97 -7.90 9.00
CA MET A 67 9.38 -6.90 8.13
C MET A 67 9.96 -7.06 6.73
N ALA A 68 9.09 -7.09 5.74
CA ALA A 68 9.48 -7.07 4.34
C ALA A 68 9.86 -5.63 3.96
N LYS A 69 10.82 -5.52 3.03
CA LYS A 69 11.28 -4.27 2.44
C LYS A 69 11.12 -4.39 0.94
N THR A 70 10.33 -3.53 0.32
CA THR A 70 10.08 -3.50 -1.13
C THR A 70 10.41 -2.11 -1.64
N ASN A 71 11.25 -1.99 -2.67
CA ASN A 71 11.51 -0.66 -3.23
C ASN A 71 10.27 -0.15 -3.97
N LEU A 72 10.02 1.16 -3.92
CA LEU A 72 8.89 1.75 -4.64
C LEU A 72 8.98 1.47 -6.15
N SER A 73 10.17 1.40 -6.74
CA SER A 73 10.33 1.06 -8.16
C SER A 73 10.00 -0.40 -8.48
N GLU A 74 10.27 -1.33 -7.56
CA GLU A 74 9.93 -2.76 -7.72
C GLU A 74 8.42 -2.98 -7.74
N LEU A 75 7.67 -2.20 -6.95
CA LEU A 75 6.21 -2.21 -6.97
C LEU A 75 5.67 -1.95 -8.39
N LEU A 76 6.36 -1.10 -9.15
CA LEU A 76 5.97 -0.69 -10.50
C LEU A 76 6.39 -1.67 -11.58
N GLN A 77 7.30 -2.58 -11.25
CA GLN A 77 7.76 -3.63 -12.15
C GLN A 77 6.89 -4.89 -12.08
N ILE A 78 5.91 -4.93 -11.16
CA ILE A 78 4.95 -6.03 -11.12
C ILE A 78 4.19 -6.01 -12.46
N PRO A 79 4.31 -7.08 -13.27
CA PRO A 79 3.67 -7.11 -14.58
C PRO A 79 2.16 -7.00 -14.41
N SER A 80 1.47 -6.44 -15.42
CA SER A 80 0.01 -6.46 -15.47
C SER A 80 -0.71 -5.74 -14.31
N ILE A 81 -0.02 -4.83 -13.62
CA ILE A 81 -0.69 -3.81 -12.80
C ILE A 81 -1.56 -2.95 -13.71
N ARG A 82 -2.84 -2.88 -13.38
CA ARG A 82 -3.81 -2.00 -14.04
C ARG A 82 -3.97 -0.69 -13.30
N LYS A 83 -3.94 -0.74 -11.97
CA LYS A 83 -4.25 0.42 -11.12
C LYS A 83 -3.46 0.37 -9.82
N ILE A 84 -2.96 1.53 -9.41
CA ILE A 84 -2.39 1.73 -8.08
C ILE A 84 -3.15 2.88 -7.41
N GLU A 85 -3.64 2.63 -6.20
CA GLU A 85 -4.20 3.68 -5.34
C GLU A 85 -3.42 3.74 -4.04
N VAL A 86 -3.02 4.95 -3.65
CA VAL A 86 -2.28 5.17 -2.41
C VAL A 86 -3.08 6.09 -1.51
N PHE A 87 -3.21 5.70 -0.24
CA PHE A 87 -3.91 6.46 0.77
C PHE A 87 -2.99 6.72 1.96
N GLU A 88 -2.84 7.99 2.35
CA GLU A 88 -2.03 8.38 3.50
C GLU A 88 -2.78 8.14 4.80
N LEU A 89 -2.07 7.58 5.79
CA LEU A 89 -2.53 7.56 7.18
C LEU A 89 -2.20 8.89 7.84
N SER A 90 -3.27 9.61 8.18
CA SER A 90 -3.14 10.81 9.01
C SER A 90 -2.83 10.46 10.47
N SER A 91 -2.28 11.40 11.23
CA SER A 91 -2.10 11.25 12.68
C SER A 91 -3.42 10.97 13.43
N LEU A 92 -4.56 11.38 12.87
CA LEU A 92 -5.88 11.06 13.44
C LEU A 92 -6.20 9.58 13.20
N SER A 93 -6.03 9.11 11.97
CA SER A 93 -6.25 7.71 11.58
C SER A 93 -5.36 6.77 12.38
N GLU A 94 -4.09 7.13 12.63
CA GLU A 94 -3.18 6.34 13.47
C GLU A 94 -3.71 6.17 14.91
N LYS A 95 -4.30 7.22 15.49
CA LYS A 95 -4.92 7.15 16.82
C LYS A 95 -6.19 6.28 16.80
N GLU A 96 -6.98 6.41 15.73
CA GLU A 96 -8.19 5.60 15.55
C GLU A 96 -7.87 4.11 15.42
N VAL A 97 -6.77 3.72 14.77
CA VAL A 97 -6.36 2.31 14.66
C VAL A 97 -6.29 1.64 16.04
N ASN A 98 -5.72 2.33 17.03
CA ASN A 98 -5.57 1.78 18.37
C ASN A 98 -6.92 1.60 19.09
N SER A 99 -7.91 2.44 18.81
CA SER A 99 -9.26 2.34 19.38
C SER A 99 -10.21 1.41 18.63
N ILE A 100 -9.82 0.89 17.45
CA ILE A 100 -10.63 -0.10 16.74
C ILE A 100 -10.75 -1.37 17.58
N SER A 101 -11.99 -1.67 17.98
CA SER A 101 -12.39 -2.98 18.46
C SER A 101 -12.37 -4.00 17.33
N LEU A 102 -11.78 -5.16 17.60
CA LEU A 102 -11.80 -6.29 16.67
C LEU A 102 -13.13 -7.05 16.70
N SER A 103 -13.92 -6.89 17.78
CA SER A 103 -15.23 -7.53 17.87
C SER A 103 -16.16 -7.00 16.77
N GLY A 104 -16.80 -7.91 16.04
CA GLY A 104 -17.71 -7.59 14.95
C GLY A 104 -17.04 -7.25 13.60
N LEU A 105 -15.72 -7.34 13.50
CA LEU A 105 -15.01 -7.33 12.21
C LEU A 105 -14.92 -8.75 11.63
N ASP A 106 -14.92 -8.87 10.30
CA ASP A 106 -14.57 -10.12 9.62
C ASP A 106 -13.08 -10.44 9.79
N ALA A 107 -12.71 -11.71 9.58
CA ALA A 107 -11.35 -12.20 9.84
C ALA A 107 -10.27 -11.44 9.05
N ILE A 108 -10.55 -11.06 7.80
CA ILE A 108 -9.59 -10.35 6.94
C ILE A 108 -9.35 -8.94 7.49
N THR A 109 -10.43 -8.22 7.81
CA THR A 109 -10.31 -6.89 8.39
C THR A 109 -9.63 -6.92 9.77
N GLN A 110 -9.89 -7.95 10.59
CA GLN A 110 -9.20 -8.14 11.87
C GLN A 110 -7.69 -8.30 11.67
N GLU A 111 -7.27 -9.16 10.72
CA GLU A 111 -5.86 -9.37 10.42
C GLU A 111 -5.20 -8.07 9.92
N GLN A 112 -5.83 -7.34 9.00
CA GLN A 112 -5.32 -6.06 8.50
C GLN A 112 -5.14 -5.02 9.63
N VAL A 113 -6.11 -4.91 10.56
CA VAL A 113 -5.98 -4.00 11.72
C VAL A 113 -4.81 -4.40 12.60
N GLN A 114 -4.63 -5.71 12.84
CA GLN A 114 -3.52 -6.19 13.67
C GLN A 114 -2.16 -6.01 12.99
N ILE A 115 -2.06 -6.24 11.68
CA ILE A 115 -0.87 -5.93 10.87
C ILE A 115 -0.54 -4.44 10.95
N LEU A 116 -1.55 -3.57 10.81
CA LEU A 116 -1.34 -2.13 10.89
C LEU A 116 -0.88 -1.71 12.29
N LYS A 117 -1.48 -2.22 13.37
CA LYS A 117 -1.03 -1.98 14.75
C LYS A 117 0.43 -2.41 14.93
N LYS A 118 0.79 -3.58 14.41
CA LYS A 118 2.16 -4.10 14.45
C LYS A 118 3.13 -3.20 13.69
N LEU A 119 2.77 -2.75 12.50
CA LEU A 119 3.57 -1.85 11.68
C LEU A 119 3.79 -0.50 12.36
N LEU A 120 2.73 0.10 12.91
CA LEU A 120 2.83 1.34 13.69
C LEU A 120 3.73 1.18 14.92
N GLY A 121 3.67 0.02 15.58
CA GLY A 121 4.53 -0.30 16.72
C GLY A 121 6.00 -0.56 16.36
N ALA A 122 6.29 -0.91 15.11
CA ALA A 122 7.65 -1.18 14.63
C ALA A 122 8.47 0.10 14.34
N PHE A 123 7.81 1.25 14.16
CA PHE A 123 8.46 2.53 13.86
C PHE A 123 8.09 3.59 14.89
N THR A 124 9.07 3.96 15.71
CA THR A 124 8.93 4.98 16.75
C THR A 124 8.96 6.39 16.19
N GLY A 125 8.46 7.38 16.95
CA GLY A 125 8.46 8.78 16.54
C GLY A 125 9.86 9.33 16.19
N MET A 126 10.92 8.85 16.84
CA MET A 126 12.30 9.24 16.54
C MET A 126 12.76 8.71 15.17
N GLU A 127 12.51 7.43 14.88
CA GLU A 127 12.85 6.83 13.59
C GLU A 127 12.07 7.48 12.45
N ARG A 128 10.78 7.76 12.67
CA ARG A 128 9.95 8.49 11.71
C ARG A 128 10.50 9.88 11.41
N ASN A 129 10.86 10.64 12.43
CA ASN A 129 11.39 11.99 12.25
C ASN A 129 12.77 12.00 11.59
N ALA A 130 13.61 10.99 11.84
CA ALA A 130 14.93 10.88 11.22
C ALA A 130 14.89 10.65 9.71
N VAL A 131 13.78 10.12 9.18
CA VAL A 131 13.62 9.86 7.74
C VAL A 131 12.70 10.85 7.04
N LYS A 132 12.07 11.79 7.76
CA LYS A 132 11.22 12.84 7.16
C LYS A 132 12.04 13.79 6.30
N GLY A 133 11.43 14.28 5.23
CA GLY A 133 11.94 15.43 4.49
C GLY A 133 11.98 15.28 2.98
N LYS A 134 11.72 14.08 2.45
CA LYS A 134 11.59 13.87 1.01
C LYS A 134 10.12 13.67 0.65
N GLU A 135 9.68 14.40 -0.36
CA GLU A 135 8.40 14.18 -1.02
C GLU A 135 8.65 13.65 -2.42
N VAL A 136 7.86 12.66 -2.82
CA VAL A 136 7.90 12.03 -4.13
C VAL A 136 6.50 12.13 -4.70
N GLU A 137 6.37 12.86 -5.80
CA GLU A 137 5.14 12.81 -6.60
C GLU A 137 5.07 11.45 -7.27
N PHE A 138 4.06 10.67 -6.90
CA PHE A 138 3.93 9.28 -7.29
C PHE A 138 3.79 9.15 -8.81
N GLU A 139 3.03 10.03 -9.48
CA GLU A 139 2.89 10.00 -10.95
C GLU A 139 4.20 10.30 -11.69
N LYS A 140 4.98 11.24 -11.17
CA LYS A 140 6.32 11.51 -11.70
C LYS A 140 7.24 10.30 -11.50
N TYR A 141 7.19 9.70 -10.31
CA TYR A 141 7.96 8.50 -9.99
C TYR A 141 7.55 7.30 -10.84
N LEU A 142 6.25 7.16 -11.15
CA LEU A 142 5.73 6.19 -12.13
C LEU A 142 6.38 6.42 -13.48
N THR A 143 6.29 7.64 -14.02
CA THR A 143 6.83 7.97 -15.35
C THR A 143 8.34 7.69 -15.45
N GLU A 144 9.10 7.94 -14.38
CA GLU A 144 10.55 7.76 -14.35
C GLU A 144 11.00 6.29 -14.22
N ASN A 145 10.17 5.41 -13.62
CA ASN A 145 10.57 4.06 -13.22
C ASN A 145 9.76 2.94 -13.88
N MET A 146 8.68 3.28 -14.60
CA MET A 146 7.93 2.30 -15.38
C MET A 146 8.65 2.01 -16.69
N SER A 147 9.07 0.76 -16.87
CA SER A 147 9.40 0.21 -18.18
C SER A 147 8.11 0.18 -19.04
N ASP A 148 8.23 0.37 -20.36
CA ASP A 148 7.20 0.60 -21.40
C ASP A 148 6.03 -0.41 -21.51
N TYR A 149 5.62 -1.08 -20.42
CA TYR A 149 4.66 -2.19 -20.39
C TYR A 149 3.35 -1.85 -19.66
N ILE A 150 2.93 -0.59 -19.70
CA ILE A 150 1.51 -0.28 -19.63
C ILE A 150 1.05 -0.05 -21.07
N ASP A 151 0.12 -0.87 -21.56
CA ASP A 151 -0.73 -0.46 -22.67
C ASP A 151 -1.35 0.87 -22.26
N SER A 152 -0.89 1.96 -22.89
CA SER A 152 -1.17 3.36 -22.57
C SER A 152 -2.67 3.73 -22.54
N GLN A 153 -3.54 2.76 -22.82
CA GLN A 153 -4.99 2.86 -22.82
C GLN A 153 -5.64 2.48 -21.47
N ASP A 154 -4.94 1.86 -20.52
CA ASP A 154 -5.52 1.38 -19.25
C ASP A 154 -5.29 2.30 -18.03
N LEU A 155 -4.45 3.33 -18.14
CA LEU A 155 -4.35 4.39 -17.13
C LEU A 155 -5.40 5.47 -17.37
N VAL A 156 -6.62 5.23 -16.89
CA VAL A 156 -7.63 6.29 -16.81
C VAL A 156 -7.24 7.24 -15.68
N VAL A 157 -6.83 8.46 -16.06
CA VAL A 157 -6.55 9.62 -15.18
C VAL A 157 -7.81 10.08 -14.46
#